data_AF-A0AAE1AUK2-F1
#
_entry.id   AF-A0AAE1AUK2-F1
#
_cell.length_a   1.000
_cell.length_b   1.000
_cell.length_c   1.000
_cell.angle_alpha   90.00
_cell.angle_beta   90.00
_cell.angle_gamma   90.00
#
_symmetry.space_group_name_H-M   'P 1'
#
loop_
_entity.id
_entity.type
_entity.pdbx_description
1 polymer ?
#
loop_
_entity_poly.entity_id
_entity_poly.type
_entity_poly.pdbx_seq_one_letter_code
_entity_poly.pdbx_strand_id
1 'polypeptide(L)'
;MGCLLHCGALRQNNLSVEMLFRPVDGNSLVRATFEMHRFSNFLNHLRLDDKATRTERRARDLFAPIRDVWNSFHDNQAKTLQ
;
A
#
# COMPACT_ATOMS: atom_id res chain seq x y z
N MET A 1 -4.62 -3.47 -3.15
CA MET A 1 -3.64 -3.37 -4.25
C MET A 1 -4.26 -2.88 -5.57
N GLY A 2 -5.32 -3.49 -6.10
CA GLY A 2 -5.91 -3.11 -7.39
C GLY A 2 -6.26 -1.61 -7.55
N CYS A 3 -6.92 -1.01 -6.55
CA CYS A 3 -7.20 0.44 -6.56
C CYS A 3 -5.94 1.30 -6.67
N LEU A 4 -4.84 0.91 -6.02
CA LEU A 4 -3.59 1.69 -6.04
C LEU A 4 -2.92 1.62 -7.41
N LEU A 5 -2.90 0.44 -8.03
CA LEU A 5 -2.39 0.26 -9.40
C LEU A 5 -3.21 1.08 -10.40
N HIS A 6 -4.53 1.04 -10.27
CA HIS A 6 -5.44 1.82 -11.10
C HIS A 6 -5.22 3.33 -10.94
N CYS A 7 -5.12 3.85 -9.71
CA CYS A 7 -4.81 5.26 -9.47
C CYS A 7 -3.45 5.66 -10.03
N GLY A 8 -2.44 4.79 -9.93
CA GLY A 8 -1.12 5.01 -10.54
C GLY A 8 -1.17 5.11 -12.06
N ALA A 9 -1.90 4.21 -12.72
CA ALA A 9 -2.07 4.22 -14.17
C ALA A 9 -2.77 5.49 -14.68
N LEU A 10 -3.73 6.02 -13.91
CA LEU A 10 -4.45 7.24 -14.25
C LEU A 10 -3.76 8.53 -13.78
N ARG A 11 -2.54 8.46 -13.20
CA ARG A 11 -1.83 9.61 -12.61
C ARG A 11 -2.65 10.34 -11.53
N GLN A 12 -3.46 9.59 -10.80
CA GLN A 12 -4.31 10.07 -9.71
C GLN A 12 -3.67 9.85 -8.33
N ASN A 13 -2.37 9.54 -8.29
CA ASN A 13 -1.61 9.25 -7.07
C ASN A 13 -1.43 10.45 -6.13
N ASN A 14 -1.70 11.67 -6.61
CA ASN A 14 -1.62 12.91 -5.82
C ASN A 14 -3.00 13.45 -5.42
N LEU A 15 -4.10 12.75 -5.76
CA LEU A 15 -5.44 13.15 -5.34
C LEU A 15 -5.67 12.77 -3.88
N SER A 16 -6.40 13.63 -3.14
CA SER A 16 -6.84 13.29 -1.79
C SER A 16 -7.86 12.15 -1.81
N VAL A 17 -8.02 11.47 -0.67
CA VAL A 17 -9.04 10.42 -0.55
C VAL A 17 -10.43 11.01 -0.80
N GLU A 18 -10.73 12.20 -0.30
CA GLU A 18 -12.00 12.88 -0.53
C GLU A 18 -12.24 13.11 -2.02
N MET A 19 -11.20 13.58 -2.75
CA MET A 19 -11.30 13.79 -4.19
C MET A 19 -11.56 12.49 -4.97
N LEU A 20 -10.91 11.39 -4.58
CA LEU A 20 -11.12 10.07 -5.19
C LEU A 20 -12.54 9.55 -4.96
N PHE A 21 -13.17 9.93 -3.85
CA PHE A 21 -14.51 9.45 -3.47
C PHE A 21 -15.65 10.42 -3.81
N ARG A 22 -15.36 11.53 -4.52
CA ARG A 22 -16.40 12.48 -4.94
C ARG A 22 -17.48 11.80 -5.79
N PRO A 23 -18.77 12.10 -5.56
CA PRO A 23 -19.86 11.43 -6.27
C PRO A 23 -19.87 11.66 -7.78
N VAL A 24 -19.46 12.84 -8.23
CA VAL A 24 -19.57 13.31 -9.62
C VAL A 24 -18.32 13.02 -10.43
N ASP A 25 -17.15 13.42 -9.92
CA ASP A 25 -15.87 13.39 -10.64
C ASP A 25 -14.78 12.60 -9.89
N GLY A 26 -15.16 11.78 -8.92
CA GLY A 26 -14.28 10.85 -8.24
C GLY A 26 -13.95 9.61 -9.08
N ASN A 27 -13.03 8.78 -8.59
CA ASN A 27 -12.67 7.54 -9.25
C ASN A 27 -13.75 6.48 -9.01
N SER A 28 -14.47 6.11 -10.07
CA SER A 28 -15.57 5.16 -10.03
C SER A 28 -15.15 3.76 -9.54
N LEU A 29 -13.97 3.27 -9.95
CA LEU A 29 -13.46 1.98 -9.53
C LEU A 29 -13.14 1.96 -8.03
N VAL A 30 -12.47 2.99 -7.54
CA VAL A 30 -12.14 3.11 -6.11
C VAL A 30 -13.42 3.14 -5.26
N ARG A 31 -14.41 3.94 -5.67
CA ARG A 31 -15.73 4.04 -4.99
C ARG A 31 -16.55 2.76 -5.03
N ALA A 32 -16.45 1.98 -6.10
CA ALA A 32 -17.14 0.69 -6.20
C ALA A 32 -16.45 -0.41 -5.36
N THR A 33 -15.16 -0.27 -5.08
CA THR A 33 -14.36 -1.30 -4.38
C THR A 33 -14.33 -1.11 -2.87
N PHE A 34 -14.26 0.15 -2.41
CA PHE A 34 -14.16 0.49 -0.99
C PHE A 34 -15.21 1.52 -0.60
N GLU A 35 -15.49 1.58 0.70
CA GLU A 35 -16.05 2.77 1.32
C GLU A 35 -14.91 3.77 1.65
N MET A 36 -15.17 5.07 1.54
CA MET A 36 -14.15 6.12 1.74
C MET A 36 -13.41 5.99 3.07
N HIS A 37 -14.15 5.86 4.18
CA HIS A 37 -13.56 5.76 5.51
C HIS A 37 -12.73 4.48 5.67
N ARG A 38 -13.22 3.35 5.13
CA ARG A 38 -12.46 2.08 5.13
C ARG A 38 -11.18 2.18 4.31
N PHE A 39 -11.21 2.84 3.16
CA PHE A 39 -10.03 3.05 2.33
C PHE A 39 -8.99 3.93 3.06
N SER A 40 -9.42 5.04 3.64
CA SER A 40 -8.54 5.91 4.45
C SER A 40 -7.92 5.16 5.62
N ASN A 41 -8.72 4.40 6.38
CA ASN A 41 -8.22 3.58 7.48
C ASN A 41 -7.23 2.53 7.02
N PHE A 42 -7.52 1.84 5.92
CA PHE A 42 -6.60 0.85 5.35
C PHE A 42 -5.25 1.47 4.99
N LEU A 43 -5.23 2.63 4.33
CA LEU A 43 -3.99 3.32 3.97
C LEU A 43 -3.16 3.73 5.20
N ASN A 44 -3.80 4.26 6.23
CA ASN A 44 -3.11 4.74 7.44
C ASN A 44 -2.55 3.60 8.32
N HIS A 45 -3.19 2.43 8.27
CA HIS A 45 -2.88 1.31 9.17
C HIS A 45 -2.20 0.13 8.46
N LEU A 46 -1.89 0.24 7.17
CA LEU A 46 -1.12 -0.78 6.46
C LEU A 46 0.25 -0.94 7.13
N ARG A 47 0.60 -2.18 7.48
CA ARG A 47 1.88 -2.57 8.06
C ARG A 47 2.41 -3.80 7.32
N LEU A 48 3.73 -3.85 7.13
CA LEU A 48 4.42 -4.90 6.39
C LEU A 48 5.39 -5.69 7.29
N ASP A 49 5.22 -5.55 8.60
CA ASP A 49 6.02 -6.18 9.64
C ASP A 49 5.13 -6.80 10.72
N ASP A 50 5.74 -7.66 11.54
CA ASP A 50 5.10 -8.20 12.72
C ASP A 50 5.24 -7.23 13.91
N LYS A 51 4.10 -6.83 14.47
CA LYS A 51 4.04 -5.95 15.64
C LYS A 51 4.74 -6.56 16.86
N ALA A 52 4.71 -7.88 17.04
CA ALA A 52 5.28 -8.54 18.20
C ALA A 52 6.82 -8.42 18.25
N THR A 53 7.48 -8.42 17.09
CA THR A 53 8.95 -8.38 16.99
C THR A 53 9.50 -6.99 16.66
N ARG A 54 8.63 -6.01 16.38
CA ARG A 54 8.99 -4.66 15.92
C ARG A 54 10.02 -3.95 16.79
N THR A 55 9.85 -3.96 18.12
CA THR A 55 10.75 -3.24 19.04
C THR A 55 12.16 -3.81 19.00
N GLU A 56 12.29 -5.14 19.03
CA GLU A 56 13.60 -5.81 18.95
C GLU A 56 14.26 -5.58 17.59
N ARG A 57 13.50 -5.74 16.50
CA ARG A 57 14.05 -5.60 15.15
C ARG A 57 14.47 -4.16 14.84
N ARG A 58 13.70 -3.16 15.29
CA ARG A 58 14.04 -1.73 15.10
C ARG A 58 15.35 -1.34 15.76
N ALA A 59 15.73 -1.98 16.86
CA ALA A 59 17.01 -1.72 17.53
C ALA A 59 18.22 -2.19 16.70
N ARG A 60 18.03 -3.18 15.80
CA ARG A 60 19.11 -3.77 14.98
C ARG A 60 19.07 -3.30 13.52
N ASP A 61 17.87 -3.05 12.98
CA ASP A 61 17.65 -2.69 11.58
C ASP A 61 16.56 -1.62 11.48
N LEU A 62 16.95 -0.39 11.10
CA LEU A 62 16.00 0.70 10.89
C LEU A 62 15.05 0.44 9.70
N PHE A 63 15.43 -0.43 8.78
CA PHE A 63 14.63 -0.84 7.62
C PHE A 63 13.73 -2.06 7.91
N ALA A 64 13.75 -2.57 9.16
CA ALA A 64 12.94 -3.72 9.57
C ALA A 64 11.45 -3.65 9.17
N PRO A 65 10.76 -2.49 9.21
CA PRO A 65 9.32 -2.44 8.90
C PRO A 65 8.91 -2.90 7.49
N ILE A 66 9.84 -2.94 6.54
CA ILE A 66 9.58 -3.41 5.17
C ILE A 66 10.59 -4.45 4.67
N ARG A 67 11.53 -4.87 5.53
CA ARG A 67 12.65 -5.76 5.18
C ARG A 67 12.19 -7.06 4.56
N ASP A 68 11.17 -7.69 5.13
CA ASP A 68 10.73 -9.03 4.71
C ASP A 68 10.07 -8.98 3.32
N VAL A 69 9.25 -7.96 3.07
CA VAL A 69 8.65 -7.71 1.75
C VAL A 69 9.72 -7.35 0.72
N TRP A 70 10.70 -6.54 1.08
CA TRP A 70 11.82 -6.18 0.21
C TRP A 70 12.65 -7.40 -0.22
N ASN A 71 13.04 -8.25 0.74
CA ASN A 71 13.80 -9.46 0.46
C ASN A 71 12.99 -10.42 -0.42
N SER A 72 11.72 -10.62 -0.10
CA SER A 72 10.81 -11.46 -0.91
C SER A 72 10.70 -10.95 -2.34
N PHE A 73 10.63 -9.64 -2.53
CA PHE A 73 10.63 -9.03 -3.86
C PHE A 73 11.93 -9.31 -4.61
N HIS A 74 13.09 -9.08 -3.99
CA HIS A 74 14.40 -9.32 -4.60
C HIS A 74 14.62 -10.79 -4.98
N ASP A 75 14.29 -11.71 -4.07
CA ASP A 75 14.42 -13.15 -4.30
C ASP A 75 13.53 -13.64 -5.44
N ASN A 76 12.33 -13.06 -5.59
CA ASN A 76 11.44 -13.38 -6.70
C ASN A 76 12.00 -12.89 -8.05
N GLN A 77 12.62 -11.71 -8.09
CA GLN A 77 13.29 -11.22 -9.31
C GLN A 77 14.45 -12.12 -9.71
N ALA A 78 15.28 -12.54 -8.76
CA ALA A 78 16.42 -13.41 -9.02
C ALA A 78 16.01 -14.76 -9.64
N LYS A 79 14.87 -15.33 -9.20
CA LYS A 79 14.32 -16.58 -9.73
C LYS A 79 13.70 -16.45 -11.12
N THR A 80 13.19 -15.28 -11.48
CA THR A 80 12.48 -15.06 -12.75
C THR A 80 13.46 -14.81 -13.91
N LEU A 81 14.69 -14.42 -13.60
CA LEU A 81 15.76 -14.13 -14.56
C LEU A 81 16.72 -15.32 -14.79
N GLN A 82 16.47 -16.47 -14.15
CA GLN A 82 17.17 -17.74 -14.35
C GLN A 82 16.29 -18.71 -15.15
#